data_AF-A0AAJ2C284-F1
#
_entry.id   AF-A0AAJ2C284-F1
#
_cell.length_a   1.000
_cell.length_b   1.000
_cell.length_c   1.000
_cell.angle_alpha   90.00
_cell.angle_beta   90.00
_cell.angle_gamma   90.00
#
_symmetry.space_group_name_H-M   'P 1'
#
loop_
_entity.id
_entity.type
_entity.pdbx_description
1 polymer ?
#
loop_
_entity_poly.entity_id
_entity_poly.type
_entity_poly.pdbx_seq_one_letter_code
_entity_poly.pdbx_strand_id
1 'polypeptide(L)' 'MNDLMTLADISEAMNLKYAYTRDRLVKRPDFPRPVVSLSQKCRRWDRGDFNTWLGKHAKKQAR' A
#
# COMPACT_ATOMS: atom_id res chain seq x y z
N MET A 1 0.70 8.51 -16.60
CA MET A 1 -0.44 7.55 -16.59
C MET A 1 -0.58 7.11 -15.13
N ASN A 2 -1.59 7.59 -14.42
CA ASN A 2 -1.70 7.33 -12.97
C ASN A 2 -2.31 5.94 -12.74
N ASP A 3 -1.44 4.96 -12.50
CA ASP A 3 -1.86 3.60 -12.15
C ASP A 3 -2.25 3.58 -10.66
N LEU A 4 -3.54 3.73 -10.40
CA LEU A 4 -4.08 3.83 -9.04
C LEU A 4 -4.51 2.45 -8.53
N MET A 5 -3.82 1.98 -7.51
CA MET A 5 -4.10 0.72 -6.84
C MET A 5 -5.10 0.89 -5.70
N THR A 6 -5.92 -0.13 -5.53
CA THR A 6 -6.85 -0.23 -4.40
C THR A 6 -6.19 -0.97 -3.25
N LEU A 7 -6.83 -0.95 -2.08
CA LEU A 7 -6.35 -1.72 -0.94
C LEU A 7 -6.37 -3.24 -1.21
N ALA A 8 -7.28 -3.72 -2.06
CA ALA A 8 -7.37 -5.12 -2.47
C ALA A 8 -6.13 -5.52 -3.28
N ASP A 9 -5.79 -4.71 -4.28
CA ASP A 9 -4.61 -4.89 -5.12
C ASP A 9 -3.31 -4.94 -4.28
N ILE A 10 -3.18 -4.02 -3.32
CA ILE A 10 -2.05 -4.00 -2.38
C ILE A 10 -2.02 -5.26 -1.50
N SER A 11 -3.19 -5.72 -1.04
CA SER A 11 -3.27 -6.93 -0.21
C SER A 11 -2.89 -8.19 -0.98
N GLU A 12 -3.27 -8.29 -2.26
CA GLU A 12 -2.88 -9.38 -3.16
C GLU A 12 -1.40 -9.32 -3.49
N ALA A 13 -0.86 -8.14 -3.81
CA ALA A 13 0.56 -7.93 -4.11
C ALA A 13 1.48 -8.30 -2.94
N MET A 14 1.04 -8.08 -1.69
CA MET A 14 1.80 -8.46 -0.50
C MET A 14 1.45 -9.86 0.02
N ASN A 15 0.48 -10.55 -0.58
CA ASN A 15 -0.10 -11.80 -0.09
C ASN A 15 -0.52 -11.72 1.39
N LEU A 16 -1.14 -10.60 1.77
CA LEU A 16 -1.62 -10.29 3.13
C LEU A 16 -3.14 -10.28 3.18
N LYS A 17 -3.71 -10.57 4.36
CA LYS A 17 -5.15 -10.44 4.57
C LYS A 17 -5.59 -8.98 4.42
N TYR A 18 -6.65 -8.74 3.65
CA TYR A 18 -7.23 -7.40 3.45
C TYR A 18 -7.46 -6.62 4.76
N ALA A 19 -7.99 -7.30 5.79
CA ALA A 19 -8.20 -6.70 7.11
C ALA A 19 -6.90 -6.26 7.79
N TYR A 20 -5.82 -7.03 7.63
CA TYR A 20 -4.50 -6.67 8.14
C TYR A 20 -3.92 -5.48 7.37
N THR A 21 -4.05 -5.48 6.04
CA THR A 21 -3.61 -4.38 5.18
C THR A 21 -4.33 -3.08 5.58
N ARG A 22 -5.65 -3.14 5.75
CA ARG A 22 -6.46 -1.99 6.19
C ARG A 22 -6.06 -1.46 7.56
N ASP A 23 -5.94 -2.35 8.54
CA ASP A 23 -5.83 -1.92 9.94
C ASP A 23 -4.38 -1.69 10.39
N ARG A 24 -3.43 -2.47 9.88
CA ARG A 24 -2.02 -2.36 10.26
C ARG A 24 -1.17 -1.71 9.17
N LEU A 25 -1.24 -2.18 7.93
CA LEU A 25 -0.33 -1.72 6.87
C LEU A 25 -0.51 -0.23 6.58
N VAL A 26 -1.75 0.21 6.37
CA VAL A 26 -2.09 1.61 6.06
C VAL A 26 -1.76 2.56 7.21
N LYS A 27 -1.71 2.08 8.46
CA LYS A 27 -1.34 2.89 9.64
C LYS A 27 0.17 2.97 9.87
N ARG A 28 0.99 2.24 9.10
CA ARG A 28 2.45 2.30 9.27
C ARG A 28 2.97 3.68 8.86
N PRO A 29 3.86 4.29 9.65
CA PRO A 29 4.43 5.61 9.34
C PRO A 29 5.26 5.59 8.05
N ASP A 30 5.84 4.44 7.70
CA ASP A 30 6.62 4.26 6.48
C ASP A 30 5.75 4.08 5.21
N PHE A 31 4.45 3.78 5.34
CA PHE A 31 3.61 3.40 4.21
C PHE A 31 3.24 4.62 3.34
N PRO A 32 3.20 4.49 2.00
CA PRO A 32 2.88 5.61 1.13
C PRO A 32 1.52 6.22 1.42
N ARG A 33 1.45 7.55 1.28
CA ARG A 33 0.21 8.28 1.44
C ARG A 33 -0.73 7.97 0.27
N PRO A 34 -2.04 7.81 0.52
CA PRO A 34 -3.01 7.62 -0.54
C PRO A 34 -3.15 8.89 -1.37
N VAL A 35 -3.19 8.74 -2.69
CA VAL A 35 -3.45 9.85 -3.64
C VAL A 35 -4.91 10.26 -3.60
N VAL A 36 -5.80 9.30 -3.36
CA VAL A 36 -7.25 9.54 -3.22
C VAL A 36 -7.67 9.11 -1.82
N SER A 37 -8.25 10.03 -1.05
CA SER A 37 -8.71 9.78 0.32
C SER A 37 -10.14 10.26 0.60
N LEU A 38 -11.03 10.13 -0.38
CA LEU A 38 -12.43 10.57 -0.26
C LEU A 38 -13.25 9.74 0.74
N SER A 39 -12.99 8.43 0.84
CA SER A 39 -13.65 7.53 1.78
C SER A 39 -12.81 6.27 1.98
N GLN A 40 -13.03 5.50 3.05
CA GLN A 40 -12.29 4.27 3.34
C GLN A 40 -12.34 3.26 2.18
N LYS A 41 -13.47 3.19 1.45
CA LYS A 41 -13.63 2.32 0.27
C LYS A 41 -13.02 2.89 -1.00
N CYS A 42 -12.98 4.21 -1.13
CA CYS A 42 -12.45 4.91 -2.31
C CYS A 42 -10.97 5.26 -2.17
N ARG A 43 -10.29 4.70 -1.16
CA ARG A 43 -8.89 5.02 -0.90
C ARG A 43 -8.02 4.37 -1.96
N ARG A 44 -7.23 5.18 -2.66
CA ARG A 44 -6.33 4.70 -3.72
C ARG A 44 -4.91 5.20 -3.51
N TRP A 45 -3.96 4.37 -3.91
CA TRP A 45 -2.52 4.64 -3.85
C TRP A 45 -1.94 4.65 -5.25
N ASP A 46 -0.89 5.45 -5.43
CA ASP A 46 -0.10 5.38 -6.64
C ASP A 46 0.76 4.11 -6.63
N ARG A 47 0.81 3.42 -7.78
CA ARG A 47 1.63 2.21 -7.93
C ARG A 47 3.13 2.49 -7.89
N GLY A 48 3.57 3.63 -8.40
CA GLY A 48 4.98 4.05 -8.34
C GLY A 48 5.44 4.27 -6.91
N ASP A 49 4.66 4.99 -6.10
CA ASP A 49 4.94 5.18 -4.68
C ASP A 49 4.96 3.85 -3.91
N PHE A 50 3.99 2.97 -4.18
CA PHE A 50 3.94 1.64 -3.57
C PHE A 50 5.15 0.78 -3.94
N ASN A 51 5.52 0.70 -5.22
CA ASN A 51 6.70 -0.06 -5.67
C ASN A 51 7.99 0.49 -5.05
N THR A 52 8.11 1.81 -4.96
CA THR A 52 9.26 2.48 -4.31
C THR A 52 9.35 2.09 -2.83
N TRP A 53 8.21 2.11 -2.13
CA TRP A 53 8.14 1.67 -0.74
C TRP A 53 8.44 0.18 -0.59
N LEU A 54 7.88 -0.67 -1.45
CA LEU A 54 8.09 -2.11 -1.45
C LEU A 54 9.58 -2.46 -1.62
N GLY A 55 10.26 -1.79 -2.56
CA GLY A 55 11.70 -1.96 -2.77
C GLY A 55 12.55 -1.56 -1.56
N LYS A 56 12.17 -0.47 -0.86
CA LYS A 56 12.81 -0.08 0.40
C LYS A 56 12.53 -1.09 1.52
N HIS A 57 11.32 -1.65 1.57
CA HIS A 57 10.93 -2.59 2.62
C HIS A 57 11.58 -3.97 2.45
N ALA A 58 11.67 -4.49 1.22
CA ALA A 58 12.34 -5.75 0.91
C ALA A 58 13.82 -5.73 1.33
N LYS A 59 14.54 -4.63 1.08
CA LYS A 59 15.93 -4.45 1.54
C LYS A 59 16.09 -4.48 3.06
N LYS A 60 15.04 -4.14 3.83
CA LYS A 60 15.07 -4.10 5.30
C LYS A 60 14.76 -5.45 5.94
N GLN A 61 14.02 -6.33 5.25
CA GLN A 61 13.71 -7.69 5.72
C GLN A 61 14.82 -8.69 5.39
N ALA A 62 15.72 -8.36 4.45
CA ALA A 62 16.82 -9.22 4.03
C ALA A 62 18.11 -9.03 4.88
N ARG A 63 18.05 -8.32 6.00
CA ARG A 63 19.20 -8.01 6.86
C ARG A 63 18.98 -8.48 8.29
#